data_AF-A0A6V7J6G9-F1
#
_entry.id   AF-A0A6V7J6G9-F1
#
_cell.length_a   1.000
_cell.length_b   1.000
_cell.length_c   1.000
_cell.angle_alpha   90.00
_cell.angle_beta   90.00
_cell.angle_gamma   90.00
#
_symmetry.space_group_name_H-M   'P 1'
#
loop_
_entity.id
_entity.type
_entity.pdbx_description
1 polymer ?
#
loop_
_entity_poly.entity_id
_entity_poly.type
_entity_poly.pdbx_seq_one_letter_code
_entity_poly.pdbx_strand_id
1 'polypeptide(L)' 'INWLDACRDMFSINPKITIPTSEPLNVMGHEYLTKLPELLKKTPEKTI' A
#
# COMPACT_ATOMS: atom_id res chain seq x y z
N ILE A 1 -1.45 4.12 6.48
CA ILE A 1 -1.36 2.97 5.56
C ILE A 1 -0.01 2.32 5.80
N ASN A 2 0.04 1.05 6.20
CA ASN A 2 1.29 0.29 6.25
C ASN A 2 1.51 -0.38 4.89
N TRP A 3 2.29 0.25 4.02
CA TRP A 3 2.51 -0.21 2.64
C TRP A 3 3.25 -1.54 2.58
N LEU A 4 4.18 -1.79 3.50
CA LEU A 4 4.96 -3.02 3.51
C LEU A 4 4.08 -4.24 3.82
N ASP A 5 3.21 -4.12 4.81
CA ASP A 5 2.27 -5.19 5.17
C ASP A 5 1.26 -5.40 4.04
N ALA A 6 0.73 -4.34 3.44
CA ALA A 6 -0.17 -4.44 2.28
C ALA A 6 0.50 -5.18 1.09
N CYS A 7 1.78 -4.90 0.82
CA CYS A 7 2.53 -5.62 -0.21
C CYS A 7 2.75 -7.09 0.17
N ARG A 8 3.10 -7.38 1.43
CA ARG A 8 3.27 -8.77 1.90
C ARG A 8 1.98 -9.56 1.83
N ASP A 9 0.87 -8.96 2.22
CA ASP A 9 -0.45 -9.58 2.16
C ASP A 9 -0.83 -9.89 0.70
N MET A 10 -0.58 -8.96 -0.23
CA MET A 10 -0.87 -9.16 -1.65
C MET A 10 -0.07 -10.32 -2.27
N PHE A 11 1.19 -10.49 -1.89
CA PHE A 11 2.06 -11.56 -2.40
C PHE A 11 2.03 -12.84 -1.55
N SER A 12 1.30 -12.85 -0.43
CA SER A 12 1.23 -13.97 0.53
C SER A 12 0.72 -15.28 -0.10
N ILE A 13 -0.08 -15.19 -1.17
CA ILE A 13 -0.60 -16.34 -1.91
C ILE A 13 0.53 -17.20 -2.51
N ASN A 14 1.69 -16.60 -2.82
CA ASN A 14 2.84 -17.32 -3.32
C ASN A 14 3.96 -17.37 -2.26
N PRO A 15 4.15 -18.49 -1.56
CA PRO A 15 5.12 -18.59 -0.46
C PRO A 15 6.59 -18.49 -0.92
N LYS A 16 6.85 -18.46 -2.24
CA LYS A 16 8.19 -18.22 -2.80
C LYS A 16 8.53 -16.74 -2.95
N ILE A 17 7.55 -15.84 -2.80
CA ILE A 17 7.74 -14.40 -2.90
C ILE A 17 7.76 -13.82 -1.49
N THR A 18 8.88 -13.23 -1.10
CA THR A 18 9.02 -12.50 0.17
C THR A 18 9.38 -11.06 -0.15
N ILE A 19 8.63 -10.10 0.42
CA ILE A 19 8.87 -8.67 0.20
C ILE A 19 9.72 -8.12 1.37
N PRO A 20 11.02 -7.81 1.14
CA PRO A 20 11.87 -7.18 2.13
C PRO A 20 11.51 -5.70 2.33
N THR A 21 11.97 -5.12 3.44
CA THR A 21 11.82 -3.67 3.71
C THR A 21 12.57 -2.80 2.70
N SER A 22 13.60 -3.34 2.06
CA SER A 22 14.44 -2.66 1.06
C SER A 22 13.95 -2.86 -0.37
N GLU A 23 12.78 -3.47 -0.58
CA GLU A 23 12.28 -3.75 -1.93
C GLU A 23 12.09 -2.45 -2.72
N PRO A 24 12.72 -2.30 -3.91
CA PRO A 24 12.56 -1.09 -4.71
C PRO A 24 11.12 -1.01 -5.25
N LEU A 25 10.45 0.11 -4.97
CA LEU A 25 9.10 0.38 -5.44
C LEU A 25 9.13 1.46 -6.52
N ASN A 26 8.60 1.15 -7.70
CA ASN A 26 8.33 2.17 -8.70
C ASN A 26 7.00 2.87 -8.38
N VAL A 27 7.06 4.08 -7.84
CA VAL A 27 5.89 4.83 -7.40
C VAL A 27 5.40 5.75 -8.52
N MET A 28 4.38 5.31 -9.23
CA MET A 28 3.66 6.13 -10.21
C MET A 28 2.61 7.00 -9.49
N GLY A 29 2.39 8.24 -9.94
CA GLY A 29 1.36 9.10 -9.38
C GLY A 29 1.66 9.57 -7.95
N HIS A 30 2.90 10.00 -7.71
CA HIS A 30 3.35 10.49 -6.40
C HIS A 30 2.39 11.51 -5.78
N GLU A 31 1.90 12.48 -6.57
CA GLU A 31 0.95 13.49 -6.11
C GLU A 31 -0.35 12.88 -5.58
N TYR A 32 -0.88 11.85 -6.24
CA TYR A 32 -2.09 11.16 -5.79
C TYR A 32 -1.84 10.42 -4.46
N LEU A 33 -0.74 9.67 -4.37
CA LEU A 33 -0.41 8.89 -3.17
C LEU A 33 -0.10 9.77 -1.95
N THR A 34 0.35 11.01 -2.16
CA THR A 34 0.50 11.97 -1.06
C THR A 34 -0.83 12.51 -0.53
N LYS A 35 -1.85 12.67 -1.39
CA LYS A 35 -3.18 13.19 -1.02
C LYS A 35 -4.15 12.11 -0.53
N LEU A 36 -3.96 10.86 -0.99
CA LEU A 36 -4.82 9.72 -0.64
C LEU A 36 -5.01 9.52 0.88
N PRO A 37 -3.97 9.61 1.74
CA PRO A 37 -4.13 9.44 3.18
C PRO A 37 -5.07 10.48 3.79
N GLU A 38 -5.07 11.72 3.30
CA GLU A 38 -5.97 12.76 3.77
C GLU A 38 -7.42 12.50 3.36
N LEU A 39 -7.62 12.00 2.14
CA LEU A 39 -8.93 11.61 1.65
C LEU A 39 -9.50 10.43 2.46
N LEU A 40 -8.69 9.39 2.69
CA LEU A 40 -9.09 8.21 3.47
C LEU A 40 -9.45 8.57 4.91
N LYS A 41 -8.72 9.49 5.55
CA LYS A 41 -9.06 9.98 6.90
C LYS A 41 -10.42 10.68 6.97
N LYS A 42 -10.87 11.30 5.87
CA LYS A 42 -12.15 12.02 5.78
C LYS A 42 -13.30 11.15 5.29
N THR A 43 -12.99 9.98 4.76
CA THR A 43 -13.98 9.07 4.15
C THR A 43 -14.44 8.06 5.20
N PRO A 44 -15.76 7.88 5.43
CA PRO A 44 -16.25 6.84 6.32
C PRO A 44 -15.78 5.45 5.88
N GLU A 45 -15.38 4.61 6.83
CA GLU A 45 -14.87 3.26 6.53
C GLU A 45 -15.85 2.40 5.73
N LYS A 46 -17.16 2.53 5.99
CA LYS A 46 -18.22 1.85 5.23
C LYS A 46 -18.27 2.19 3.73
N THR A 47 -17.56 3.24 3.30
CA THR A 47 -17.51 3.72 1.91
C THR A 47 -16.24 3.28 1.20
N ILE A 48 -15.21 2.87 1.95
CA ILE A 48 -13.92 2.37 1.44
C ILE A 48 -14.05 0.86 1.22
#